data_AF-A0A7Z0VIR0-F1
#
_entry.id   AF-A0A7Z0VIR0-F1
#
_cell.length_a   1.000
_cell.length_b   1.000
_cell.length_c   1.000
_cell.angle_alpha   90.00
_cell.angle_beta   90.00
_cell.angle_gamma   90.00
#
_symmetry.space_group_name_H-M   'P 1'
#
loop_
_entity.id
_entity.type
_entity.pdbx_description
1 polymer ?
#
loop_
_entity_poly.entity_id
_entity_poly.type
_entity_poly.pdbx_seq_one_letter_code
_entity_poly.pdbx_strand_id
1 'polypeptide(L)' 'MGSLVTVKIRFQGFETHTRSRTLPTPTAVDLEIFRQAWALYRVEDWEGRPVRLIGLGIGV' A
#
# COMPACT_ATOMS: atom_id res chain seq x y z
N MET A 1 -9.09 0.27 14.64
CA MET A 1 -7.65 0.58 14.59
C MET A 1 -6.95 -0.62 13.97
N GLY A 2 -6.05 -0.41 13.02
CA GLY A 2 -5.33 -1.50 12.36
C GLY A 2 -3.82 -1.34 12.52
N SER A 3 -3.15 -2.48 12.64
CA SER A 3 -1.69 -2.54 12.77
C SER A 3 -1.02 -2.80 11.43
N LEU A 4 -1.73 -3.34 10.43
CA LEU A 4 -1.15 -3.77 9.16
C LEU A 4 -1.64 -2.89 8.02
N VAL A 5 -0.74 -2.16 7.38
CA VAL A 5 -1.06 -1.39 6.16
C VAL A 5 -0.61 -2.19 4.95
N THR A 6 -1.51 -2.44 4.00
CA THR A 6 -1.23 -3.19 2.77
C THR A 6 -1.57 -2.37 1.54
N VAL A 7 -0.60 -2.20 0.64
CA VAL A 7 -0.76 -1.59 -0.68
C VAL A 7 -0.70 -2.69 -1.73
N LYS A 8 -1.68 -2.71 -2.62
CA LYS A 8 -1.79 -3.62 -3.77
C LYS A 8 -1.83 -2.80 -5.04
N ILE A 9 -0.95 -3.11 -5.99
CA ILE A 9 -0.90 -2.46 -7.29
C ILE A 9 -1.01 -3.55 -8.34
N ARG A 10 -2.00 -3.44 -9.21
CA ARG A 10 -2.17 -4.33 -10.35
C ARG A 10 -1.94 -3.56 -11.64
N PHE A 11 -1.02 -4.05 -12.44
CA PHE A 11 -0.67 -3.46 -13.73
C PHE A 11 -1.57 -3.98 -14.84
N GLN A 12 -1.54 -3.30 -15.99
CA GLN A 12 -2.32 -3.68 -17.17
C GLN A 12 -1.99 -5.10 -17.66
N GLY A 13 -0.76 -5.57 -17.45
CA GLY A 13 -0.30 -6.94 -17.72
C GLY A 13 -0.77 -8.00 -16.72
N PHE A 14 -1.79 -7.71 -15.87
CA PHE A 14 -2.31 -8.60 -14.81
C PHE A 14 -1.33 -8.93 -13.67
N GLU A 15 -0.09 -8.45 -13.77
CA GLU A 15 0.91 -8.51 -12.72
C GLU A 15 0.44 -7.74 -11.47
N THR A 16 0.51 -8.39 -10.31
CA THR A 16 0.06 -7.82 -9.04
C THR A 16 1.22 -7.74 -8.06
N HIS A 17 1.53 -6.54 -7.62
CA HIS A 17 2.49 -6.25 -6.58
C HIS A 17 1.76 -5.95 -5.29
N THR A 18 2.13 -6.64 -4.23
CA THR A 18 1.56 -6.41 -2.89
C THR A 18 2.69 -6.15 -1.91
N ARG A 19 2.54 -5.07 -1.15
CA ARG A 19 3.43 -4.71 -0.05
C ARG A 19 2.62 -4.45 1.19
N SER A 20 3.05 -5.02 2.30
CA SER A 20 2.45 -4.79 3.60
C SER A 20 3.50 -4.40 4.61
N ARG A 21 3.10 -3.59 5.59
CA ARG A 21 3.94 -3.19 6.70
C ARG A 21 3.12 -3.20 7.98
N THR A 22 3.67 -3.86 9.00
CA THR A 22 3.16 -3.79 10.36
C THR A 22 3.65 -2.51 11.03
N LEU A 23 2.74 -1.78 11.65
CA LEU A 23 2.97 -0.57 12.40
C LEU A 23 3.18 -0.93 13.88
N PRO A 24 4.11 -0.24 14.56
CA PRO A 24 4.38 -0.48 15.97
C PRO A 24 3.21 -0.06 16.87
N THR A 25 2.33 0.80 16.38
CA THR A 25 1.13 1.26 17.09
C THR A 25 -0.05 1.17 16.13
N PRO A 26 -1.15 0.49 16.52
CA PRO A 26 -2.33 0.41 15.68
C PRO A 26 -2.94 1.81 15.52
N THR A 27 -3.21 2.20 14.28
CA THR A 27 -3.76 3.53 13.97
C THR A 27 -5.12 3.41 13.27
N ALA A 28 -5.95 4.42 13.44
CA ALA A 28 -7.16 4.65 12.66
C ALA A 28 -7.16 6.06 12.04
N VAL A 29 -6.01 6.75 12.07
CA VAL A 29 -5.87 8.11 11.55
C VAL A 29 -5.56 8.04 10.07
N ASP A 30 -6.46 8.55 9.23
CA ASP A 30 -6.36 8.48 7.77
C ASP A 30 -5.01 9.01 7.25
N LEU A 31 -4.53 10.11 7.82
CA LEU A 31 -3.27 10.73 7.43
C LEU A 31 -2.06 9.84 7.75
N GLU A 32 -2.06 9.15 8.89
CA GLU A 32 -0.99 8.20 9.22
C GLU A 32 -1.01 7.01 8.29
N ILE A 33 -2.20 6.43 8.05
CA ILE A 33 -2.38 5.31 7.14
C ILE A 33 -1.87 5.68 5.75
N PHE A 34 -2.25 6.86 5.24
CA PHE A 34 -1.80 7.35 3.94
C PHE A 34 -0.28 7.52 3.89
N ARG A 35 0.34 8.10 4.92
CA ARG A 35 1.80 8.25 4.99
C ARG A 35 2.52 6.90 4.93
N GLN A 36 1.99 5.88 5.61
CA GLN A 36 2.57 4.54 5.61
C GLN A 36 2.38 3.83 4.27
N ALA A 37 1.19 3.94 3.68
CA ALA A 37 0.91 3.45 2.34
C ALA A 37 1.81 4.11 1.28
N TRP A 38 2.00 5.43 1.37
CA TRP A 38 2.87 6.18 0.48
C TRP A 38 4.34 5.80 0.64
N ALA A 39 4.78 5.53 1.87
CA ALA A 39 6.11 5.01 2.12
C ALA A 39 6.30 3.63 1.46
N LEU A 40 5.31 2.73 1.57
CA LEU A 40 5.33 1.42 0.91
C LEU A 40 5.35 1.53 -0.61
N TYR A 41 4.57 2.46 -1.17
CA TYR A 41 4.56 2.74 -2.60
C TYR A 41 5.95 3.19 -3.08
N ARG A 42 6.64 4.09 -2.37
CA ARG A 42 7.95 4.61 -2.79
C ARG A 42 9.13 3.64 -2.69
N VAL A 43 8.94 2.43 -2.15
CA VAL A 43 10.02 1.43 -2.06
C VAL A 43 10.44 0.91 -3.44
N GLU A 44 9.51 0.88 -4.38
CA GLU A 44 9.74 0.37 -5.73
C GLU A 44 9.60 1.47 -6.77
N ASP A 45 10.28 1.25 -7.89
CA ASP A 45 10.13 2.07 -9.07
C ASP A 45 8.95 1.53 -9.91
N TRP A 46 7.94 2.37 -10.08
CA TRP A 46 6.73 2.07 -10.85
C TRP A 46 6.67 2.85 -12.17
N GLU A 47 7.72 3.60 -12.50
CA GLU A 47 7.75 4.44 -13.70
C GLU A 47 7.56 3.60 -14.98
N GLY A 48 6.83 4.17 -15.93
CA GLY A 48 6.56 3.53 -17.23
C GLY A 48 5.59 2.34 -17.19
N ARG A 49 5.03 1.97 -16.03
CA ARG A 49 4.13 0.81 -15.91
C ARG A 49 2.66 1.25 -15.80
N PRO A 50 1.80 0.96 -16.78
CA PRO A 50 0.39 1.35 -16.75
C PRO A 50 -0.35 0.62 -15.63
N VAL A 51 -0.81 1.40 -14.64
CA VAL A 51 -1.56 0.89 -13.50
C VAL A 51 -3.02 0.70 -13.87
N ARG A 52 -3.56 -0.48 -13.53
CA ARG A 52 -4.97 -0.82 -13.72
C ARG A 52 -5.79 -0.67 -12.45
N LEU A 53 -5.20 -1.01 -11.30
CA LEU A 53 -5.86 -0.93 -10.00
C LEU A 53 -4.84 -0.66 -8.90
N ILE A 54 -5.22 0.21 -7.96
CA ILE A 54 -4.51 0.40 -6.69
C ILE A 54 -5.51 0.13 -5.57
N GLY A 55 -5.12 -0.71 -4.62
CA GLY A 55 -5.89 -1.05 -3.44
C GLY A 55 -5.09 -0.74 -2.18
N LEU A 56 -5.74 -0.12 -1.21
CA LEU A 56 -5.22 0.09 0.14
C LEU A 56 -6.09 -0.72 1.11
N GLY A 57 -5.44 -1.53 1.94
CA GLY A 57 -6.10 -2.34 2.96
C GLY A 57 -5.47 -2.10 4.33
N ILE A 58 -6.31 -2.10 5.35
CA ILE A 58 -5.89 -2.06 6.75
C ILE A 58 -6.32 -3.36 7.39
N GLY A 59 -5.37 -4.06 7.99
CA GLY A 59 -5.58 -5.29 8.76
C GLY A 59 -5.23 -5.08 10.24
N VAL A 60 -5.60 -6.06 11.04
CA VAL A 60 -5.23 -6.18 12.46
C VAL A 60 -4.05 -7.12 12.63
#